data_AF-A0A8B6HM81-F1
#
_entry.id   AF-A0A8B6HM81-F1
#
_cell.length_a   1.000
_cell.length_b   1.000
_cell.length_c   1.000
_cell.angle_alpha   90.00
_cell.angle_beta   90.00
_cell.angle_gamma   90.00
#
_symmetry.space_group_name_H-M   'P 1'
#
loop_
_entity.id
_entity.type
_entity.pdbx_description
1 polymer ?
#
loop_
_entity_poly.entity_id
_entity_poly.type
_entity_poly.pdbx_seq_one_letter_code
_entity_poly.pdbx_strand_id
1 'polypeptide(L)'
;MIPDKSRLMKLLLLRKDSKSVILSVCREMLKPGQQADLSTIAKILDMLNKVYQQHLEKEVLILAGEIPATDFNHAQVIVDQSEMYTHVFSEFEDNREIKYKFKVAVLIEYIRSLSQCNIPVQHYLYELIINILVRNNCFYQLHQFLQYHVLADSKPLACLMLSLEHVYAPAHQLALDMLQGPVFTVLCCLRNV
;
A
#
# COMPACT_ATOMS: atom_id res chain seq x y z
N MET A 1 9.86 -27.03 -10.27
CA MET A 1 9.42 -25.80 -9.57
C MET A 1 10.31 -24.66 -10.03
N ILE A 2 9.76 -23.50 -10.42
CA ILE A 2 10.59 -22.35 -10.79
C ILE A 2 11.14 -21.77 -9.48
N PRO A 3 12.47 -21.80 -9.23
CA PRO A 3 13.05 -21.42 -7.95
C PRO A 3 13.01 -19.90 -7.69
N ASP A 4 12.83 -19.10 -8.74
CA ASP A 4 12.88 -17.64 -8.69
C ASP A 4 11.47 -17.05 -8.89
N LYS A 5 10.83 -16.65 -7.78
CA LYS A 5 9.50 -16.01 -7.77
C LYS A 5 9.50 -14.71 -8.59
N SER A 6 10.61 -13.97 -8.62
CA SER A 6 10.74 -12.75 -9.42
C SER A 6 10.78 -13.09 -10.91
N ARG A 7 11.49 -14.14 -11.32
CA ARG A 7 11.48 -14.61 -12.72
C ARG A 7 10.11 -15.12 -13.14
N LEU A 8 9.41 -15.86 -12.28
CA LEU A 8 8.03 -16.26 -12.53
C LEU A 8 7.13 -15.04 -12.75
N MET A 9 7.22 -14.04 -11.86
CA MET A 9 6.41 -12.83 -11.98
C MET A 9 6.67 -12.09 -13.30
N LYS A 10 7.94 -11.99 -13.75
CA LYS A 10 8.28 -11.38 -15.05
C LYS A 10 7.60 -12.10 -16.22
N LEU A 11 7.55 -13.43 -16.17
CA LEU A 11 6.90 -14.23 -17.21
C LEU A 11 5.37 -14.10 -17.15
N LEU A 12 4.77 -14.04 -15.97
CA LEU A 12 3.33 -13.92 -15.81
C LEU A 12 2.82 -12.56 -16.29
N LEU A 13 3.54 -11.48 -15.98
CA LEU A 13 3.18 -10.11 -16.41
C LEU A 13 3.13 -9.92 -17.93
N LEU A 14 3.81 -10.78 -18.69
CA LEU A 14 3.83 -10.75 -20.16
C LEU A 14 2.73 -11.62 -20.81
N ARG A 15 1.97 -12.39 -20.03
CA ARG A 15 0.97 -13.33 -20.54
C ARG A 15 -0.44 -12.79 -20.39
N LYS A 16 -1.31 -13.10 -21.36
CA LYS A 16 -2.77 -12.94 -21.20
C LYS A 16 -3.30 -13.89 -20.13
N ASP A 17 -4.36 -13.47 -19.44
CA ASP A 17 -5.14 -14.28 -18.49
C ASP A 17 -4.37 -14.86 -17.29
N SER A 18 -3.23 -14.25 -16.92
CA SER A 18 -2.40 -14.70 -15.80
C SER A 18 -2.73 -14.00 -14.47
N LYS A 19 -3.71 -13.10 -14.43
CA LYS A 19 -4.02 -12.25 -13.27
C LYS A 19 -4.32 -13.03 -12.00
N SER A 20 -5.18 -14.03 -12.08
CA SER A 20 -5.51 -14.88 -10.94
C SER A 20 -4.29 -15.64 -10.40
N VAL A 21 -3.35 -16.01 -11.29
CA VAL A 21 -2.09 -16.66 -10.93
C VAL A 21 -1.13 -15.66 -10.28
N ILE A 22 -1.06 -14.43 -10.77
CA ILE A 22 -0.26 -13.36 -10.16
C ILE A 22 -0.73 -13.10 -8.74
N LEU A 23 -2.03 -12.89 -8.55
CA LEU A 23 -2.64 -12.65 -7.25
C LEU A 23 -2.44 -13.84 -6.31
N SER A 24 -2.57 -15.08 -6.81
CA SER A 24 -2.32 -16.27 -5.99
C SER A 24 -0.85 -16.37 -5.58
N VAL A 25 0.11 -16.10 -6.46
CA VAL A 25 1.54 -16.08 -6.12
C VAL A 25 1.83 -15.02 -5.06
N CYS A 26 1.26 -13.81 -5.20
CA CYS A 26 1.39 -12.74 -4.21
C CYS A 26 0.80 -13.14 -2.85
N ARG A 27 -0.33 -13.84 -2.84
CA ARG A 27 -0.94 -14.33 -1.61
C ARG A 27 -0.10 -15.45 -0.96
N GLU A 28 0.32 -16.45 -1.73
CA GLU A 28 1.08 -17.58 -1.21
C GLU A 28 2.44 -17.15 -0.64
N MET A 29 3.11 -16.15 -1.24
CA MET A 29 4.38 -15.64 -0.72
C MET A 29 4.27 -14.89 0.62
N LEU A 30 3.05 -14.61 1.09
CA LEU A 30 2.81 -14.00 2.39
C LEU A 30 2.38 -15.01 3.46
N LYS A 31 2.00 -16.24 3.07
CA LYS A 31 1.51 -17.26 4.01
C LYS A 31 2.66 -17.88 4.83
N PRO A 32 2.40 -18.27 6.09
CA PRO A 32 3.35 -19.05 6.90
C PRO A 32 3.83 -20.29 6.16
N GLY A 33 5.11 -20.64 6.30
CA GLY A 33 5.74 -21.79 5.63
C GLY A 33 6.12 -21.57 4.15
N GLN A 34 5.49 -20.62 3.46
CA GLN A 34 5.84 -20.22 2.07
C GLN A 34 6.30 -18.76 1.94
N GLN A 35 6.42 -18.10 3.10
CA GLN A 35 6.77 -16.70 3.24
C GLN A 35 8.09 -16.40 2.54
N ALA A 36 8.04 -15.50 1.55
CA ALA A 36 9.25 -15.00 0.91
C ALA A 36 9.94 -13.95 1.81
N ASP A 37 11.22 -13.72 1.55
CA ASP A 37 11.93 -12.61 2.18
C ASP A 37 11.37 -11.26 1.69
N LEU A 38 11.53 -10.22 2.52
CA LEU A 38 10.99 -8.90 2.22
C LEU A 38 11.59 -8.29 0.94
N SER A 39 12.85 -8.60 0.61
CA SER A 39 13.48 -8.11 -0.62
C SER A 39 12.83 -8.70 -1.87
N THR A 40 12.53 -10.00 -1.86
CA THR A 40 11.79 -10.65 -2.95
C THR A 40 10.37 -10.11 -3.08
N ILE A 41 9.68 -9.89 -1.96
CA ILE A 41 8.33 -9.29 -1.96
C ILE A 41 8.38 -7.88 -2.54
N ALA A 42 9.27 -7.03 -2.05
CA ALA A 42 9.46 -5.67 -2.54
C ALA A 42 9.69 -5.63 -4.06
N LYS A 43 10.60 -6.47 -4.57
CA LYS A 43 10.86 -6.58 -6.02
C LYS A 43 9.61 -6.96 -6.82
N ILE A 44 8.80 -7.89 -6.29
CA ILE A 44 7.56 -8.31 -6.96
C ILE A 44 6.54 -7.17 -6.98
N LEU A 45 6.36 -6.47 -5.85
CA LEU A 45 5.46 -5.32 -5.76
C LEU A 45 5.90 -4.19 -6.70
N ASP A 46 7.21 -3.90 -6.78
CA ASP A 46 7.78 -2.92 -7.70
C ASP A 46 7.50 -3.28 -9.16
N MET A 47 7.59 -4.56 -9.52
CA MET A 47 7.24 -5.01 -10.87
C MET A 47 5.75 -4.82 -11.19
N LEU A 48 4.85 -5.13 -10.25
CA LEU A 48 3.41 -4.94 -10.43
C LEU A 48 3.06 -3.46 -10.60
N ASN A 49 3.54 -2.63 -9.69
CA ASN A 49 3.24 -1.20 -9.68
C ASN A 49 3.89 -0.49 -10.87
N LYS A 50 5.04 -0.97 -11.38
CA LYS A 50 5.64 -0.41 -12.60
C LYS A 50 4.77 -0.67 -13.83
N VAL A 51 4.19 -1.87 -13.94
CA VAL A 51 3.25 -2.20 -15.02
C VAL A 51 1.98 -1.36 -14.89
N TYR A 52 1.46 -1.19 -13.68
CA TYR A 52 0.29 -0.36 -13.45
C TYR A 52 0.56 1.13 -13.77
N GLN A 53 1.72 1.67 -13.40
CA GLN A 53 2.15 3.02 -13.75
C GLN A 53 2.16 3.23 -15.27
N GLN A 54 2.79 2.31 -16.01
CA GLN A 54 2.86 2.40 -17.48
C GLN A 54 1.48 2.38 -18.12
N HIS A 55 0.53 1.64 -17.53
CA HIS A 55 -0.85 1.65 -17.98
C HIS A 55 -1.51 3.02 -17.76
N LEU A 56 -1.37 3.60 -16.55
CA LEU A 56 -1.90 4.92 -16.24
C LEU A 56 -1.32 6.02 -17.15
N GLU A 57 -0.01 6.00 -17.39
CA GLU A 57 0.66 6.95 -18.29
C GLU A 57 0.10 6.87 -19.72
N LYS A 58 -0.10 5.66 -20.24
CA LYS A 58 -0.73 5.46 -21.56
C LYS A 58 -2.17 5.96 -21.60
N GLU A 59 -2.95 5.69 -20.55
CA GLU A 59 -4.34 6.13 -20.46
C GLU A 59 -4.44 7.65 -20.54
N VAL A 60 -3.56 8.38 -19.86
CA VAL A 60 -3.47 9.85 -19.94
C VAL A 60 -3.16 10.34 -21.36
N LEU A 61 -2.19 9.73 -22.05
CA LEU A 61 -1.81 10.12 -23.41
C LEU A 61 -2.96 9.93 -24.42
N ILE A 62 -3.79 8.90 -24.21
CA ILE A 62 -4.96 8.66 -25.06
C ILE A 62 -6.07 9.65 -24.78
N LEU A 63 -6.34 9.95 -23.51
CA LEU A 63 -7.31 10.99 -23.14
C LEU A 63 -6.89 12.37 -23.66
N ALA A 64 -5.59 12.63 -23.76
CA ALA A 64 -5.02 13.83 -24.37
C ALA A 64 -5.06 13.81 -25.92
N GLY A 65 -5.40 12.68 -26.54
CA GLY A 65 -5.47 12.52 -27.99
C GLY A 65 -4.11 12.37 -28.69
N GLU A 66 -3.03 12.13 -27.94
CA GLU A 66 -1.67 12.01 -28.47
C GLU A 66 -1.39 10.63 -29.09
N ILE A 67 -2.13 9.59 -28.67
CA ILE A 67 -1.97 8.21 -29.14
C ILE A 67 -3.36 7.62 -29.50
N PRO A 68 -3.50 6.89 -30.62
CA PRO A 68 -4.75 6.24 -30.98
C PRO A 68 -5.10 5.09 -30.02
N ALA A 69 -6.39 4.99 -29.65
CA ALA A 69 -6.92 3.95 -28.75
C ALA A 69 -6.66 2.50 -29.22
N THR A 70 -6.34 2.31 -30.49
CA THR A 70 -6.00 1.01 -31.09
C THR A 70 -4.67 0.43 -30.58
N ASP A 71 -3.76 1.26 -30.05
CA ASP A 71 -2.47 0.82 -29.50
C ASP A 71 -2.54 0.23 -28.08
N PHE A 72 -3.72 0.22 -27.44
CA PHE A 72 -3.91 -0.44 -26.14
C PHE A 72 -3.82 -1.96 -26.20
N ASN A 73 -3.85 -2.53 -27.41
CA ASN A 73 -4.13 -3.94 -27.58
C ASN A 73 -2.90 -4.84 -27.46
N HIS A 74 -2.26 -4.89 -26.28
CA HIS A 74 -1.34 -5.98 -25.96
C HIS A 74 -1.40 -6.37 -24.48
N ALA A 75 -2.29 -7.32 -24.17
CA ALA A 75 -1.97 -8.54 -23.40
C ALA A 75 -1.37 -8.43 -21.98
N GLN A 76 -1.20 -7.23 -21.44
CA GLN A 76 -0.46 -7.01 -20.21
C GLN A 76 -1.44 -7.05 -19.03
N VAL A 77 -1.16 -7.94 -18.08
CA VAL A 77 -1.99 -8.02 -16.88
C VAL A 77 -1.70 -6.84 -15.99
N ILE A 78 -2.76 -6.07 -15.72
CA ILE A 78 -2.74 -4.95 -14.79
C ILE A 78 -3.37 -5.41 -13.49
N VAL A 79 -2.71 -5.12 -12.37
CA VAL A 79 -3.24 -5.35 -11.03
C VAL A 79 -3.28 -4.01 -10.32
N ASP A 80 -4.46 -3.55 -9.95
CA ASP A 80 -4.63 -2.29 -9.24
C ASP A 80 -4.57 -2.47 -7.70
N GLN A 81 -4.67 -1.34 -6.98
CA GLN A 81 -4.63 -1.34 -5.51
C GLN A 81 -5.81 -2.08 -4.88
N SER A 82 -6.99 -2.04 -5.49
CA SER A 82 -8.22 -2.64 -4.98
C SER A 82 -8.18 -4.17 -5.13
N GLU A 83 -7.62 -4.66 -6.24
CA GLU A 83 -7.37 -6.08 -6.48
C GLU A 83 -6.32 -6.63 -5.51
N MET A 84 -5.21 -5.90 -5.30
CA MET A 84 -4.22 -6.27 -4.29
C MET A 84 -4.82 -6.30 -2.88
N TYR A 85 -5.64 -5.31 -2.52
CA TYR A 85 -6.33 -5.29 -1.24
C TYR A 85 -7.26 -6.49 -1.08
N THR A 86 -8.18 -6.69 -2.03
CA THR A 86 -9.26 -7.67 -1.94
C THR A 86 -8.75 -9.12 -1.97
N HIS A 87 -7.71 -9.40 -2.75
CA HIS A 87 -7.25 -10.77 -3.01
C HIS A 87 -5.95 -11.15 -2.30
N VAL A 88 -5.21 -10.19 -1.76
CA VAL A 88 -3.91 -10.43 -1.13
C VAL A 88 -3.89 -9.91 0.31
N PHE A 89 -4.15 -8.62 0.52
CA PHE A 89 -3.95 -8.01 1.83
C PHE A 89 -5.07 -8.30 2.84
N SER A 90 -6.33 -8.39 2.40
CA SER A 90 -7.48 -8.72 3.25
C SER A 90 -7.33 -10.09 3.93
N GLU A 91 -7.04 -11.14 3.17
CA GLU A 91 -6.82 -12.51 3.67
C GLU A 91 -5.61 -12.59 4.62
N PHE A 92 -4.62 -11.74 4.38
CA PHE A 92 -3.38 -11.68 5.13
C PHE A 92 -3.52 -10.90 6.45
N GLU A 93 -4.39 -9.89 6.50
CA GLU A 93 -4.67 -9.11 7.71
C GLU A 93 -5.22 -10.00 8.83
N ASP A 94 -6.14 -10.92 8.51
CA ASP A 94 -6.84 -11.74 9.50
C ASP A 94 -6.01 -12.94 9.99
N ASN A 95 -4.93 -13.28 9.30
CA ASN A 95 -4.13 -14.46 9.65
C ASN A 95 -3.28 -14.21 10.91
N ARG A 96 -3.64 -14.88 12.02
CA ARG A 96 -2.99 -14.73 13.33
C ARG A 96 -1.58 -15.34 13.43
N GLU A 97 -1.23 -16.26 12.55
CA GLU A 97 0.08 -16.91 12.54
C GLU A 97 1.19 -15.96 12.03
N ILE A 98 0.81 -14.93 11.31
CA ILE A 98 1.72 -13.95 10.73
C ILE A 98 1.96 -12.82 11.73
N LYS A 99 3.23 -12.60 12.08
CA LYS A 99 3.65 -11.53 13.00
C LYS A 99 3.25 -10.15 12.45
N TYR A 100 2.66 -9.29 13.29
CA TYR A 100 2.25 -7.94 12.90
C TYR A 100 3.39 -7.12 12.26
N LYS A 101 4.64 -7.27 12.75
CA LYS A 101 5.82 -6.59 12.20
C LYS A 101 6.03 -6.90 10.71
N PHE A 102 5.80 -8.15 10.32
CA PHE A 102 5.89 -8.55 8.92
C PHE A 102 4.74 -7.96 8.10
N LYS A 103 3.52 -7.94 8.66
CA LYS A 103 2.36 -7.32 8.01
C LYS A 103 2.59 -5.85 7.69
N VAL A 104 3.04 -5.10 8.70
CA VAL A 104 3.39 -3.69 8.55
C VAL A 104 4.52 -3.51 7.53
N ALA A 105 5.58 -4.33 7.60
CA ALA A 105 6.70 -4.22 6.65
C ALA A 105 6.26 -4.42 5.19
N VAL A 106 5.43 -5.42 4.91
CA VAL A 106 4.90 -5.69 3.56
C VAL A 106 4.04 -4.53 3.05
N LEU A 107 3.14 -4.00 3.89
CA LEU A 107 2.29 -2.88 3.51
C LEU A 107 3.09 -1.59 3.28
N ILE A 108 4.11 -1.33 4.10
CA ILE A 108 5.02 -0.20 3.91
C ILE A 108 5.83 -0.35 2.63
N GLU A 109 6.31 -1.55 2.30
CA GLU A 109 6.97 -1.81 1.01
C GLU A 109 6.04 -1.56 -0.17
N TYR A 110 4.76 -1.92 -0.04
CA TYR A 110 3.76 -1.64 -1.08
C TYR A 110 3.52 -0.14 -1.27
N ILE A 111 3.33 0.60 -0.16
CA ILE A 111 3.19 2.07 -0.17
C ILE A 111 4.43 2.73 -0.77
N ARG A 112 5.64 2.31 -0.36
CA ARG A 112 6.91 2.78 -0.93
C ARG A 112 6.94 2.59 -2.44
N SER A 113 6.55 1.40 -2.91
CA SER A 113 6.54 1.04 -4.32
C SER A 113 5.57 1.89 -5.14
N LEU A 114 4.35 2.13 -4.61
CA LEU A 114 3.37 3.03 -5.21
C LEU A 114 3.89 4.46 -5.31
N SER A 115 4.46 4.99 -4.23
CA SER A 115 5.02 6.35 -4.19
C SER A 115 6.19 6.52 -5.17
N GLN A 116 7.06 5.51 -5.33
CA GLN A 116 8.13 5.54 -6.32
C GLN A 116 7.62 5.56 -7.77
N CYS A 117 6.45 4.96 -8.00
CA CYS A 117 5.77 4.99 -9.29
C CYS A 117 4.89 6.25 -9.46
N ASN A 118 4.92 7.21 -8.52
CA ASN A 118 4.04 8.38 -8.48
C ASN A 118 2.53 8.02 -8.53
N ILE A 119 2.17 6.84 -7.99
CA ILE A 119 0.78 6.40 -7.92
C ILE A 119 0.21 6.86 -6.56
N PRO A 120 -0.90 7.62 -6.53
CA PRO A 120 -1.51 8.05 -5.28
C PRO A 120 -2.02 6.83 -4.50
N VAL A 121 -1.60 6.72 -3.25
CA VAL A 121 -1.95 5.61 -2.36
C VAL A 121 -3.39 5.81 -1.86
N GLN A 122 -4.19 4.74 -1.95
CA GLN A 122 -5.57 4.77 -1.46
C GLN A 122 -5.62 4.68 0.07
N HIS A 123 -6.49 5.48 0.68
CA HIS A 123 -6.57 5.64 2.14
C HIS A 123 -6.88 4.34 2.91
N TYR A 124 -7.59 3.39 2.30
CA TYR A 124 -7.86 2.08 2.92
C TYR A 124 -6.59 1.27 3.22
N LEU A 125 -5.49 1.52 2.49
CA LEU A 125 -4.19 0.89 2.77
C LEU A 125 -3.56 1.45 4.05
N TYR A 126 -3.75 2.75 4.32
CA TYR A 126 -3.31 3.36 5.57
C TYR A 126 -4.15 2.88 6.75
N GLU A 127 -5.47 2.82 6.57
CA GLU A 127 -6.39 2.25 7.56
C GLU A 127 -5.98 0.83 7.97
N LEU A 128 -5.59 0.00 7.00
CA LEU A 128 -5.11 -1.35 7.26
C LEU A 128 -3.89 -1.37 8.20
N ILE A 129 -2.90 -0.51 7.96
CA ILE A 129 -1.71 -0.38 8.83
C ILE A 129 -2.12 0.09 10.22
N ILE A 130 -2.98 1.08 10.32
CA ILE A 130 -3.46 1.62 11.61
C ILE A 130 -4.17 0.53 12.40
N ASN A 131 -5.09 -0.19 11.78
CA ASN A 131 -5.84 -1.27 12.42
C ASN A 131 -4.89 -2.36 12.94
N ILE A 132 -3.88 -2.75 12.16
CA ILE A 132 -2.85 -3.71 12.61
C ILE A 132 -2.09 -3.17 13.83
N LEU A 133 -1.64 -1.91 13.81
CA LEU A 133 -0.87 -1.32 14.91
C LEU A 133 -1.70 -1.16 16.18
N VAL A 134 -2.94 -0.69 16.07
CA VAL A 134 -3.87 -0.52 17.19
C VAL A 134 -4.19 -1.86 17.85
N ARG A 135 -4.55 -2.88 17.06
CA ARG A 135 -4.83 -4.24 17.57
C ARG A 135 -3.64 -4.87 18.29
N ASN A 136 -2.42 -4.44 17.97
CA ASN A 136 -1.17 -4.91 18.60
C ASN A 136 -0.61 -3.92 19.63
N ASN A 137 -1.38 -2.91 20.07
CA ASN A 137 -0.96 -1.87 21.03
C ASN A 137 0.34 -1.13 20.65
N CYS A 138 0.65 -1.04 19.35
CA CYS A 138 1.87 -0.43 18.83
C CYS A 138 1.70 1.08 18.61
N PHE A 139 1.20 1.78 19.62
CA PHE A 139 0.82 3.20 19.54
C PHE A 139 2.00 4.13 19.28
N TYR A 140 3.19 3.80 19.78
CA TYR A 140 4.40 4.59 19.50
C TYR A 140 4.74 4.58 18.00
N GLN A 141 4.72 3.40 17.37
CA GLN A 141 4.99 3.26 15.94
C GLN A 141 3.90 3.95 15.11
N LEU A 142 2.64 3.83 15.52
CA LEU A 142 1.52 4.56 14.91
C LEU A 142 1.75 6.07 14.98
N HIS A 143 2.12 6.60 16.15
CA HIS A 143 2.42 8.02 16.32
C HIS A 143 3.50 8.47 15.34
N GLN A 144 4.62 7.75 15.26
CA GLN A 144 5.72 8.10 14.36
C GLN A 144 5.29 8.09 12.89
N PHE A 145 4.53 7.08 12.46
CA PHE A 145 4.06 7.00 11.09
C PHE A 145 3.17 8.17 10.68
N LEU A 146 2.34 8.67 11.60
CA LEU A 146 1.49 9.83 11.36
C LEU A 146 2.29 11.14 11.45
N GLN A 147 3.10 11.30 12.48
CA GLN A 147 3.90 12.51 12.72
C GLN A 147 4.89 12.79 11.58
N TYR A 148 5.50 11.75 11.01
CA TYR A 148 6.42 11.86 9.88
C TYR A 148 5.74 11.73 8.51
N HIS A 149 4.40 11.74 8.46
CA HIS A 149 3.60 11.61 7.24
C HIS A 149 3.98 10.40 6.37
N VAL A 150 4.39 9.29 7.00
CA VAL A 150 4.56 8.00 6.32
C VAL A 150 3.20 7.49 5.83
N LEU A 151 2.16 7.72 6.62
CA LEU A 151 0.76 7.59 6.20
C LEU A 151 0.26 9.00 5.89
N ALA A 152 -0.12 9.24 4.63
CA ALA A 152 -0.51 10.58 4.21
C ALA A 152 -1.85 11.00 4.85
N ASP A 153 -1.89 12.25 5.29
CA ASP A 153 -3.07 12.85 5.92
C ASP A 153 -4.26 12.83 4.94
N SER A 154 -5.43 12.45 5.45
CA SER A 154 -6.66 12.51 4.69
C SER A 154 -7.86 12.62 5.63
N LYS A 155 -8.98 13.16 5.12
CA LYS A 155 -10.22 13.27 5.92
C LYS A 155 -10.70 11.91 6.46
N PRO A 156 -10.72 10.81 5.67
CA PRO A 156 -11.08 9.50 6.20
C PRO A 156 -10.16 9.05 7.34
N LEU A 157 -8.85 9.33 7.24
CA LEU A 157 -7.88 8.96 8.26
C LEU A 157 -8.07 9.75 9.56
N ALA A 158 -8.34 11.06 9.45
CA ALA A 158 -8.65 11.89 10.60
C ALA A 158 -9.91 11.39 11.32
N CYS A 159 -10.97 11.06 10.58
CA CYS A 159 -12.18 10.48 11.16
C CYS A 159 -11.90 9.14 11.88
N LEU A 160 -11.06 8.28 11.28
CA LEU A 160 -10.63 7.04 11.92
C LEU A 160 -9.87 7.34 13.23
N MET A 161 -8.94 8.29 13.23
CA MET A 161 -8.20 8.66 14.44
C MET A 161 -9.12 9.21 15.53
N LEU A 162 -10.12 10.04 15.21
CA LEU A 162 -11.12 10.49 16.18
C LEU A 162 -11.88 9.32 16.83
N SER A 163 -12.18 8.27 16.06
CA SER A 163 -12.85 7.07 16.60
C SER A 163 -11.98 6.28 17.59
N LEU A 164 -10.65 6.46 17.51
CA LEU A 164 -9.65 5.77 18.34
C LEU A 164 -9.27 6.53 19.62
N GLU A 165 -9.80 7.74 19.85
CA GLU A 165 -9.44 8.61 20.98
C GLU A 165 -9.50 7.90 22.34
N HIS A 166 -10.52 7.07 22.55
CA HIS A 166 -10.73 6.34 23.81
C HIS A 166 -9.67 5.28 24.11
N VAL A 167 -9.01 4.73 23.08
CA VAL A 167 -7.93 3.73 23.21
C VAL A 167 -6.56 4.40 23.13
N TYR A 168 -6.47 5.51 22.41
CA TYR A 168 -5.24 6.23 22.14
C TYR A 168 -5.50 7.73 22.23
N ALA A 169 -5.34 8.31 23.43
CA ALA A 169 -5.66 9.72 23.68
C ALA A 169 -5.00 10.73 22.71
N PRO A 170 -3.74 10.56 22.26
CA PRO A 170 -3.14 11.44 21.25
C PRO A 170 -3.81 11.41 19.87
N ALA A 171 -4.69 10.44 19.60
CA ALA A 171 -5.40 10.33 18.33
C ALA A 171 -6.24 11.57 18.02
N HIS A 172 -6.82 12.19 19.04
CA HIS A 172 -7.63 13.39 18.88
C HIS A 172 -6.82 14.54 18.26
N GLN A 173 -5.67 14.86 18.86
CA GLN A 173 -4.82 15.95 18.37
C GLN A 173 -4.27 15.63 16.98
N LEU A 174 -3.82 14.39 16.75
CA LEU A 174 -3.33 13.98 15.43
C LEU A 174 -4.42 14.10 14.35
N ALA A 175 -5.67 13.79 14.68
CA ALA A 175 -6.78 13.96 13.75
C ALA A 175 -7.05 15.44 13.42
N LEU A 176 -6.98 16.33 14.43
CA LEU A 176 -7.12 17.75 14.22
C LEU A 176 -5.98 18.31 13.35
N ASP A 177 -4.75 17.87 13.59
CA ASP A 177 -3.58 18.27 12.79
C ASP A 177 -3.77 17.88 11.31
N MET A 178 -4.27 16.68 11.03
CA MET A 178 -4.62 16.23 9.67
C MET A 178 -5.72 17.06 9.00
N LEU A 179 -6.71 17.54 9.78
CA LEU A 179 -7.85 18.33 9.26
C LEU A 179 -7.50 19.81 9.06
N GLN A 180 -6.58 20.35 9.86
CA GLN A 180 -6.21 21.77 9.84
C GLN A 180 -5.20 22.14 8.73
N GLY A 181 -4.64 21.14 8.03
CA GLY A 181 -3.70 21.34 6.93
C GLY A 181 -2.31 21.82 7.41
N PRO A 182 -1.30 21.85 6.51
CA PRO A 182 0.12 21.94 6.86
C PRO A 182 0.59 23.27 7.51
N VAL A 183 -0.32 24.19 7.80
CA VAL A 183 0.01 25.51 8.37
C VAL A 183 0.17 25.45 9.91
N PHE A 184 -0.46 24.49 10.59
CA PHE A 184 -0.40 24.40 12.06
C PHE A 184 0.83 23.64 12.61
N THR A 185 1.40 22.72 11.83
CA THR A 185 2.56 21.89 12.26
C THR A 185 3.80 22.74 12.54
N VAL A 186 3.98 23.86 11.81
CA VAL A 186 5.12 24.77 12.04
C VAL A 186 4.95 25.58 13.34
N LEU A 187 3.72 25.93 13.72
CA LEU A 187 3.43 26.70 14.92
C LEU A 187 3.51 25.87 16.21
N CYS A 188 3.18 24.57 16.17
CA CYS A 188 3.31 23.69 17.33
C CYS A 188 4.77 23.34 17.65
N CYS A 189 5.66 23.24 16.65
CA CYS A 189 7.10 23.07 16.89
C CYS A 189 7.75 24.30 17.57
N LEU A 190 7.19 25.51 17.39
CA LEU A 190 7.70 26.74 17.99
C LEU A 190 7.16 27.01 19.41
N ARG A 191 6.24 26.20 19.92
CA ARG A 191 5.60 26.41 21.23
C ARG A 191 6.18 25.54 22.36
N ASN A 192 7.23 24.77 22.07
CA ASN A 192 7.94 23.92 23.03
C ASN A 192 9.46 24.18 23.08
N VAL A 193 9.90 25.42 22.83
CA VAL A 193 11.24 25.92 23.16
C VAL A 193 11.10 27.11 24.11
#